data_AF-A0A6I7XE54-F1
#
_entry.id   AF-A0A6I7XE54-F1
#
_cell.length_a   1.000
_cell.length_b   1.000
_cell.length_c   1.000
_cell.angle_alpha   90.00
_cell.angle_beta   90.00
_cell.angle_gamma   90.00
#
_symmetry.space_group_name_H-M   'P 1'
#
loop_
_entity.id
_entity.type
_entity.pdbx_description
1 polymer ?
#
loop_
_entity_poly.entity_id
_entity_poly.type
_entity_poly.pdbx_seq_one_letter_code
_entity_poly.pdbx_strand_id
1 'polypeptide(L)'
;LKMSSTELYAWLGPAIGTQCFEVSDDVRNAFTNKPAQFASAFKKHTEDKYLADIYQIARILLNKAGVKQIYGGQYCTVTDKERFFSYRRDGQTGRMATMIWKV
;
A
#
# COMPACT_ATOMS: atom_id res chain seq x y z
N LEU A 1 -25.54 -11.06 -5.44
CA LEU A 1 -24.55 -12.08 -5.05
C LEU A 1 -23.97 -11.70 -3.69
N LYS A 2 -24.22 -12.49 -2.64
CA LYS A 2 -23.60 -12.30 -1.34
C LYS A 2 -22.38 -13.23 -1.31
N MET A 3 -21.21 -12.71 -1.69
CA MET A 3 -19.97 -13.48 -1.62
C MET A 3 -19.42 -13.45 -0.20
N SER A 4 -18.91 -14.58 0.27
CA SER A 4 -18.15 -14.62 1.50
C SER A 4 -16.80 -13.92 1.27
N SER A 5 -16.29 -13.21 2.29
CA SER A 5 -14.95 -12.63 2.22
C SER A 5 -13.85 -13.68 2.11
N THR A 6 -14.13 -14.93 2.50
CA THR A 6 -13.21 -16.07 2.33
C THR A 6 -13.06 -16.52 0.87
N GLU A 7 -14.01 -16.17 0.01
CA GLU A 7 -13.99 -16.49 -1.43
C GLU A 7 -13.34 -15.38 -2.27
N LEU A 8 -12.97 -14.26 -1.62
CA LEU A 8 -12.33 -13.13 -2.27
C LEU A 8 -10.81 -13.32 -2.35
N TYR A 9 -10.28 -13.02 -3.53
CA TYR A 9 -8.86 -12.92 -3.81
C TYR A 9 -8.52 -11.44 -4.03
N ALA A 10 -7.48 -10.97 -3.37
CA ALA A 10 -6.96 -9.62 -3.52
C ALA A 10 -5.53 -9.66 -4.07
N TRP A 11 -5.25 -8.83 -5.07
CA TRP A 11 -3.90 -8.63 -5.58
C TRP A 11 -3.47 -7.18 -5.35
N LEU A 12 -2.34 -6.99 -4.66
CA LEU A 12 -1.74 -5.69 -4.42
C LEU A 12 -0.77 -5.39 -5.56
N GLY A 13 -1.19 -4.51 -6.49
CA GLY A 13 -0.38 -4.10 -7.63
C GLY A 13 0.84 -3.22 -7.26
N PRO A 14 1.61 -2.76 -8.25
CA PRO A 14 2.76 -1.88 -8.02
C PRO A 14 2.37 -0.56 -7.36
N ALA A 15 3.04 -0.23 -6.25
CA ALA A 15 2.87 1.00 -5.48
C ALA A 15 4.24 1.52 -5.00
N ILE A 16 4.27 2.67 -4.35
CA ILE A 16 5.48 3.15 -3.70
C ILE A 16 5.83 2.26 -2.50
N GLY A 17 7.06 1.76 -2.44
CA GLY A 17 7.51 0.83 -1.41
C GLY A 17 7.85 1.49 -0.08
N THR A 18 7.90 0.69 0.98
CA THR A 18 8.12 1.13 2.38
C THR A 18 9.42 1.93 2.56
N GLN A 19 10.48 1.66 1.79
CA GLN A 19 11.75 2.41 1.89
C GLN A 19 11.70 3.80 1.22
N CYS A 20 10.63 4.14 0.50
CA CYS A 20 10.52 5.38 -0.25
C CYS A 20 9.29 6.21 0.12
N PHE A 21 8.29 5.60 0.77
CA PHE A 21 7.04 6.26 1.09
C PHE A 21 7.14 7.04 2.40
N GLU A 22 7.92 8.12 2.37
CA GLU A 22 7.96 9.07 3.47
C GLU A 22 6.64 9.85 3.56
N VAL A 23 6.13 9.96 4.79
CA VAL A 23 4.91 10.68 5.17
C VAL A 23 5.13 11.45 6.47
N SER A 24 4.32 12.47 6.70
CA SER A 24 4.28 13.25 7.94
C SER A 24 3.44 12.57 9.03
N ASP A 25 3.50 13.11 10.24
CA ASP A 25 2.81 12.56 11.40
C ASP A 25 1.28 12.62 11.28
N ASP A 26 0.72 13.63 10.58
CA ASP A 26 -0.72 13.71 10.30
C ASP A 26 -1.23 12.49 9.51
N VAL A 27 -0.48 12.06 8.48
CA VAL A 27 -0.80 10.86 7.70
C VAL A 27 -0.72 9.62 8.58
N ARG A 28 0.34 9.48 9.39
CA ARG A 28 0.47 8.36 10.34
C ARG A 28 -0.72 8.33 11.31
N ASN A 29 -1.03 9.46 11.93
CA ASN A 29 -2.09 9.60 12.94
C ASN A 29 -3.47 9.28 12.36
N ALA A 30 -3.72 9.59 11.09
CA ALA A 30 -4.96 9.21 10.41
C ALA A 30 -5.21 7.69 10.42
N PHE A 31 -4.16 6.87 10.50
CA PHE A 31 -4.24 5.42 10.65
C PHE A 31 -4.11 4.96 12.10
N THR A 32 -3.13 5.48 12.85
CA THR A 32 -2.78 4.97 14.19
C THR A 32 -3.74 5.43 15.29
N ASN A 33 -4.55 6.47 15.06
CA ASN A 33 -5.61 6.87 15.99
C ASN A 33 -6.80 5.88 16.02
N LYS A 34 -6.77 4.82 15.21
CA LYS A 34 -7.80 3.79 15.13
C LYS A 34 -7.24 2.44 15.66
N PRO A 35 -7.26 1.28 14.95
CA PRO A 35 -6.61 0.07 15.44
C PRO A 35 -5.09 0.18 15.64
N ALA A 36 -4.61 -0.26 16.80
CA ALA A 36 -3.18 -0.30 17.14
C ALA A 36 -2.31 -1.07 16.13
N GLN A 37 -2.88 -2.07 15.44
CA GLN A 37 -2.20 -2.85 14.39
C GLN A 37 -1.58 -1.98 13.28
N PHE A 38 -2.14 -0.81 12.98
CA PHE A 38 -1.59 0.08 11.95
C PHE A 38 -0.21 0.62 12.32
N ALA A 39 0.14 0.69 13.61
CA ALA A 39 1.47 1.13 14.02
C ALA A 39 2.59 0.28 13.40
N SER A 40 2.35 -1.02 13.14
CA SER A 40 3.31 -1.91 12.47
C SER A 40 3.64 -1.50 11.03
N ALA A 41 2.81 -0.67 10.40
CA ALA A 41 2.99 -0.21 9.03
C ALA A 41 3.76 1.13 8.94
N PHE A 42 4.21 1.70 10.06
CA PHE A 42 4.95 2.96 10.07
C PHE A 42 6.26 2.80 10.83
N LYS A 43 7.37 3.13 10.19
CA LYS A 43 8.70 3.17 10.80
C LYS A 43 9.16 4.61 10.92
N LYS A 44 9.64 5.01 12.11
CA LYS A 44 10.24 6.35 12.29
C LYS A 44 11.43 6.51 11.36
N HIS A 45 11.52 7.65 10.67
CA HIS A 45 12.61 7.94 9.74
C HIS A 45 13.43 9.16 10.16
N THR A 46 12.76 10.27 10.43
CA THR A 46 13.35 11.50 10.98
C THR A 46 12.47 12.04 12.10
N GLU A 47 12.84 13.17 12.72
CA GLU A 47 12.11 13.78 13.83
C GLU A 47 10.62 14.01 13.51
N ASP A 48 10.28 14.37 12.28
CA ASP A 48 8.90 14.69 11.87
C ASP A 48 8.33 13.77 10.78
N LYS A 49 9.08 12.74 10.38
CA LYS A 49 8.71 11.87 9.25
C LYS A 49 8.76 10.39 9.57
N TYR A 50 7.91 9.65 8.87
CA TYR A 50 7.79 8.21 8.94
C TYR A 50 7.86 7.60 7.54
N LEU A 51 8.44 6.42 7.44
CA LEU A 51 8.31 5.55 6.30
C LEU A 51 7.06 4.69 6.47
N ALA A 52 6.11 4.82 5.55
CA ALA A 52 4.85 4.09 5.56
C ALA A 52 4.89 2.87 4.62
N ASP A 53 4.43 1.74 5.12
CA ASP A 53 4.22 0.53 4.33
C ASP A 53 2.76 0.46 3.86
N ILE A 54 2.51 0.95 2.64
CA ILE A 54 1.16 0.95 2.05
C ILE A 54 0.61 -0.47 1.84
N TYR A 55 1.48 -1.46 1.61
CA TYR A 55 1.05 -2.84 1.47
C TYR A 55 0.62 -3.43 2.80
N GLN A 56 1.35 -3.15 3.88
CA GLN A 56 0.94 -3.58 5.22
C GLN A 56 -0.38 -2.92 5.64
N ILE A 57 -0.57 -1.63 5.37
CA ILE A 57 -1.85 -0.94 5.60
C ILE A 57 -3.00 -1.67 4.86
N ALA A 58 -2.80 -1.97 3.57
CA ALA A 58 -3.81 -2.68 2.77
C ALA A 58 -4.10 -4.09 3.31
N ARG A 59 -3.05 -4.86 3.69
CA ARG A 59 -3.20 -6.19 4.28
C ARG A 59 -3.98 -6.16 5.59
N ILE A 60 -3.72 -5.17 6.44
CA ILE A 60 -4.45 -4.97 7.69
C ILE A 60 -5.94 -4.74 7.41
N LEU A 61 -6.27 -3.87 6.45
CA LEU A 61 -7.65 -3.54 6.08
C LEU A 61 -8.37 -4.77 5.49
N LEU A 62 -7.73 -5.46 4.55
CA LEU A 62 -8.28 -6.65 3.89
C LEU A 62 -8.53 -7.79 4.89
N ASN A 63 -7.56 -8.04 5.78
CA ASN A 63 -7.71 -9.07 6.82
C ASN A 63 -8.85 -8.74 7.79
N LYS A 64 -9.03 -7.46 8.16
CA LYS A 64 -10.15 -7.02 9.00
C LYS A 64 -11.51 -7.18 8.30
N ALA A 65 -11.55 -7.07 6.97
CA ALA A 65 -12.73 -7.37 6.15
C ALA A 65 -12.95 -8.88 5.93
N GLY A 66 -12.06 -9.75 6.46
CA GLY A 66 -12.14 -11.20 6.33
C GLY A 66 -11.51 -11.79 5.07
N VAL A 67 -10.91 -10.96 4.20
CA VAL A 67 -10.20 -11.44 3.01
C VAL A 67 -8.88 -12.06 3.44
N LYS A 68 -8.68 -13.35 3.12
CA LYS A 68 -7.48 -14.11 3.50
C LYS A 68 -6.51 -14.35 2.35
N GLN A 69 -7.02 -14.40 1.11
CA GLN A 69 -6.22 -14.69 -0.07
C GLN A 69 -5.65 -13.38 -0.64
N ILE A 70 -4.53 -12.91 -0.10
CA ILE A 70 -3.91 -11.61 -0.46
C ILE A 70 -2.51 -11.81 -1.06
N TYR A 71 -2.35 -11.45 -2.33
CA TYR A 71 -1.12 -11.65 -3.11
C TYR A 71 -0.50 -10.33 -3.58
N GLY A 72 0.69 -10.41 -4.17
CA GLY A 72 1.41 -9.24 -4.68
C GLY A 72 1.99 -8.38 -3.55
N GLY A 73 2.20 -7.11 -3.85
CA GLY A 73 2.76 -6.15 -2.89
C GLY A 73 4.27 -6.23 -2.74
N GLN A 74 4.97 -6.65 -3.79
CA GLN A 74 6.44 -6.81 -3.80
C GLN A 74 7.17 -5.76 -4.65
N TYR A 75 6.46 -4.86 -5.31
CA TYR A 75 7.06 -3.87 -6.21
C TYR A 75 7.21 -2.51 -5.53
N CYS A 76 8.16 -1.71 -6.00
CA CYS A 76 8.30 -0.32 -5.58
C CYS A 76 8.42 0.55 -6.82
N THR A 77 7.41 1.37 -7.10
CA THR A 77 7.38 2.23 -8.28
C THR A 77 8.51 3.26 -8.29
N VAL A 78 9.03 3.66 -7.12
CA VAL A 78 10.15 4.60 -7.00
C VAL A 78 11.50 3.95 -7.36
N THR A 79 11.82 2.78 -6.79
CA THR A 79 13.16 2.18 -6.99
C THR A 79 13.27 1.45 -8.32
N ASP A 80 12.15 0.94 -8.83
CA ASP A 80 12.10 0.12 -10.03
C ASP A 80 11.76 0.97 -11.27
N LYS A 81 12.70 1.87 -11.58
CA LYS A 81 12.55 2.91 -12.61
C LYS A 81 12.42 2.38 -14.04
N GLU A 82 12.92 1.17 -14.29
CA GLU A 82 12.87 0.55 -15.62
C GLU A 82 11.48 0.02 -15.96
N ARG A 83 10.66 -0.29 -14.95
CA ARG A 83 9.34 -0.90 -15.11
C ARG A 83 8.18 0.05 -14.83
N PHE A 84 8.38 1.08 -14.01
CA PHE A 84 7.26 1.90 -13.50
C PHE A 84 7.53 3.41 -13.53
N PHE A 85 6.51 4.17 -13.91
CA PHE A 85 6.43 5.60 -13.61
C PHE A 85 6.25 5.82 -12.10
N SER A 86 6.81 6.91 -11.57
CA SER A 86 6.58 7.30 -10.18
C SER A 86 6.53 8.81 -10.03
N TYR A 87 5.37 9.31 -9.60
CA TYR A 87 5.21 10.73 -9.30
C TYR A 87 6.16 11.21 -8.19
N ARG A 88 6.44 10.36 -7.19
CA ARG A 88 7.36 10.71 -6.10
C ARG A 88 8.79 10.92 -6.60
N ARG A 89 9.20 10.16 -7.62
CA ARG A 89 10.54 10.23 -8.21
C ARG A 89 10.64 11.33 -9.27
N ASP A 90 9.65 11.39 -10.17
CA ASP A 90 9.77 12.12 -11.44
C ASP A 90 8.87 13.37 -11.51
N GLY A 91 7.94 13.56 -10.56
CA GLY A 91 6.93 14.62 -10.63
C GLY A 91 6.00 14.42 -11.83
N GLN A 92 6.07 15.29 -12.82
CA GLN A 92 5.27 15.16 -14.04
C GLN A 92 5.76 13.98 -14.89
N THR A 93 5.01 12.88 -14.88
CA THR A 93 5.36 11.62 -15.53
C THR A 93 4.12 10.88 -16.06
N GLY A 94 4.30 9.72 -16.69
CA GLY A 94 3.22 8.86 -17.18
C GLY A 94 2.39 8.20 -16.07
N ARG A 95 1.46 7.33 -16.46
CA ARG A 95 0.60 6.56 -15.54
C ARG A 95 0.50 5.11 -15.99
N MET A 96 0.47 4.20 -15.03
CA MET A 96 0.14 2.79 -15.27
C MET A 96 -1.33 2.54 -14.95
N ALA A 97 -1.86 1.43 -15.47
CA ALA A 97 -3.19 0.93 -15.14
C ALA A 97 -3.11 -0.52 -14.66
N THR A 98 -4.00 -0.89 -13.73
CA THR A 98 -4.29 -2.28 -13.36
C THR A 98 -5.69 -2.60 -13.82
N MET A 99 -5.88 -3.70 -14.55
CA MET A 99 -7.16 -4.08 -15.13
C MET A 99 -7.47 -5.54 -14.82
N ILE A 100 -8.75 -5.82 -14.53
CA ILE A 100 -9.29 -7.16 -14.33
C ILE A 100 -10.68 -7.21 -14.97
N TRP A 101 -10.98 -8.29 -15.68
CA TRP A 101 -12.28 -8.51 -16.30
C TRP A 101 -12.62 -10.00 -16.27
N LYS A 102 -13.90 -10.31 -16.42
CA LYS A 102 -14.36 -11.67 -16.65
C LYS A 102 -14.21 -11.96 -18.15
N VAL A 103 -13.70 -13.15 -18.48
CA VAL A 103 -13.69 -13.67 -19.86
C VAL A 103 -15.12 -14.02 -20.29
#